data_AF-A0AAW0UHX6-F1
#
_entry.id   AF-A0AAW0UHX6-F1
#
_cell.length_a   1.000
_cell.length_b   1.000
_cell.length_c   1.000
_cell.angle_alpha   90.00
_cell.angle_beta   90.00
_cell.angle_gamma   90.00
#
_symmetry.space_group_name_H-M   'P 1'
#
loop_
_entity.id
_entity.type
_entity.pdbx_description
1 polymer ?
#
loop_
_entity_poly.entity_id
_entity_poly.type
_entity_poly.pdbx_seq_one_letter_code
_entity_poly.pdbx_strand_id
1 'polypeptide(L)'
;MDPGQSRPDPGAPDLEVLTEEEYQKIMIFFTNFIQQLGETLKLRQQVIATATTFLKRFYARNSLQCIDPLLLAPTSVFLSSKVEEFGVISNSRLISTYQSVGV
;
A
#
# COMPACT_ATOMS: atom_id res chain seq x y z
N MET A 1 33.90 10.80 -0.49
CA MET A 1 32.83 10.36 0.44
C MET A 1 32.89 11.30 1.62
N ASP A 2 32.09 12.36 1.59
CA ASP A 2 32.02 13.32 2.70
C ASP A 2 31.02 12.82 3.77
N PRO A 3 31.42 12.75 5.05
CA PRO A 3 30.58 12.24 6.14
C PRO A 3 29.65 13.30 6.77
N GLY A 4 29.33 14.39 6.06
CA GLY A 4 28.65 15.57 6.62
C GLY A 4 27.34 15.99 5.96
N GLN A 5 26.87 15.32 4.91
CA GLN A 5 25.56 15.62 4.34
C GLN A 5 24.51 14.78 5.06
N SER A 6 23.91 15.32 6.13
CA SER A 6 22.62 14.86 6.60
C SER A 6 21.72 14.79 5.36
N ARG A 7 21.24 13.59 5.02
CA ARG A 7 20.17 13.45 4.02
C ARG A 7 19.13 14.52 4.37
N PRO A 8 18.66 15.35 3.42
CA PRO A 8 17.55 16.23 3.73
C PRO A 8 16.48 15.34 4.37
N ASP A 9 16.14 15.61 5.62
CA ASP A 9 15.02 14.95 6.25
C ASP A 9 13.87 15.18 5.27
N PRO A 10 13.26 14.11 4.73
CA PRO A 10 12.09 14.28 3.90
C PRO A 10 11.01 14.71 4.87
N GLY A 11 11.01 15.99 5.27
CA GLY A 11 9.85 16.65 5.81
C GLY A 11 8.74 16.26 4.86
N ALA A 12 7.81 15.46 5.36
CA ALA A 12 6.93 14.66 4.53
C ALA A 12 6.32 15.60 3.48
N PRO A 13 6.71 15.49 2.19
CA PRO A 13 6.28 16.46 1.18
C PRO A 13 4.75 16.46 1.02
N ASP A 14 4.11 15.40 1.52
CA ASP A 14 2.67 15.28 1.62
C ASP A 14 2.07 16.23 2.68
N LEU A 15 2.76 16.52 3.78
CA LEU A 15 2.28 17.41 4.85
C LEU A 15 2.32 18.91 4.47
N GLU A 16 3.01 19.25 3.37
CA GLU A 16 2.93 20.60 2.78
C GLU A 16 1.60 20.84 2.05
N VAL A 17 0.91 19.76 1.65
CA VAL A 17 -0.32 19.80 0.84
C VAL A 17 -1.52 19.24 1.62
N LEU A 18 -1.29 18.32 2.55
CA LEU A 18 -2.30 17.62 3.35
C LEU A 18 -2.06 17.86 4.84
N THR A 19 -3.13 18.02 5.58
CA THR A 19 -3.07 17.95 7.04
C THR A 19 -2.77 16.52 7.50
N GLU A 20 -2.22 16.37 8.70
CA GLU A 20 -2.00 15.05 9.31
C GLU A 20 -3.30 14.24 9.38
N GLU A 21 -4.44 14.89 9.65
CA GLU A 21 -5.75 14.24 9.71
C GLU A 21 -6.19 13.71 8.33
N GLU A 22 -5.99 14.48 7.26
CA GLU A 22 -6.28 14.05 5.89
C GLU A 22 -5.38 12.89 5.47
N TYR A 23 -4.09 12.97 5.77
CA TYR A 23 -3.14 11.89 5.52
C TYR A 23 -3.58 10.60 6.23
N GLN A 24 -3.96 10.68 7.50
CA GLN A 24 -4.47 9.53 8.25
C GLN A 24 -5.74 8.96 7.64
N LYS A 25 -6.70 9.80 7.22
CA LYS A 25 -7.93 9.35 6.54
C LYS A 25 -7.61 8.62 5.24
N ILE A 26 -6.66 9.12 4.45
CA ILE A 26 -6.18 8.46 3.23
C ILE A 26 -5.58 7.08 3.56
N MET A 27 -4.72 6.99 4.56
CA MET A 27 -4.10 5.72 4.96
C MET A 27 -5.12 4.70 5.50
N ILE A 28 -6.13 5.17 6.24
CA ILE A 28 -7.26 4.33 6.70
C ILE A 28 -8.06 3.82 5.50
N PHE A 29 -8.38 4.70 4.55
CA PHE A 29 -9.11 4.34 3.34
C PHE A 29 -8.39 3.24 2.55
N PHE A 30 -7.09 3.40 2.27
CA PHE A 30 -6.34 2.39 1.52
C PHE A 30 -6.07 1.11 2.32
N THR A 31 -5.99 1.18 3.65
CA THR A 31 -5.97 -0.03 4.50
C THR A 31 -7.28 -0.82 4.37
N ASN A 32 -8.43 -0.13 4.40
CA ASN A 32 -9.74 -0.76 4.22
C ASN A 32 -9.92 -1.30 2.80
N PHE A 33 -9.40 -0.61 1.79
CA PHE A 33 -9.38 -1.10 0.41
C PHE A 33 -8.59 -2.40 0.27
N ILE A 34 -7.39 -2.49 0.87
CA ILE A 34 -6.60 -3.73 0.93
C ILE A 34 -7.37 -4.85 1.64
N GLN A 35 -8.07 -4.54 2.74
CA GLN A 35 -8.90 -5.51 3.46
C GLN A 35 -10.01 -6.08 2.56
N GLN A 36 -10.79 -5.22 1.90
CA GLN A 36 -11.87 -5.65 1.00
C GLN A 36 -11.34 -6.45 -0.19
N LEU A 37 -10.20 -6.04 -0.77
CA LEU A 37 -9.56 -6.75 -1.87
C LEU A 37 -9.12 -8.15 -1.42
N GLY A 38 -8.50 -8.26 -0.24
CA GLY A 38 -8.06 -9.51 0.35
C GLY A 38 -9.21 -10.46 0.68
N GLU A 39 -10.30 -9.95 1.26
CA GLU A 39 -11.51 -10.72 1.55
C GLU A 39 -12.17 -11.26 0.28
N THR A 40 -12.30 -10.42 -0.76
CA THR A 40 -12.85 -10.83 -2.06
C THR A 40 -11.99 -11.92 -2.73
N LEU A 41 -10.66 -11.82 -2.57
CA LEU A 41 -9.71 -12.83 -3.03
C LEU A 41 -9.65 -14.08 -2.12
N LYS A 42 -10.32 -14.06 -0.97
CA LYS A 42 -10.32 -15.11 0.07
C LYS A 42 -8.92 -15.38 0.64
N LEU A 43 -8.16 -14.32 0.88
CA LEU A 43 -6.84 -14.41 1.50
C LEU A 43 -6.96 -14.56 3.02
N ARG A 44 -5.98 -15.24 3.63
CA ARG A 44 -5.85 -15.28 5.10
C ARG A 44 -5.43 -13.92 5.65
N GLN A 45 -5.86 -13.58 6.87
CA GLN A 45 -5.59 -12.26 7.48
C GLN A 45 -4.10 -11.92 7.55
N GLN A 46 -3.21 -12.92 7.74
CA GLN A 46 -1.76 -12.70 7.72
C GLN A 46 -1.28 -12.08 6.40
N VAL A 47 -1.81 -12.53 5.26
CA VAL A 47 -1.48 -11.99 3.93
C VAL A 47 -1.94 -10.53 3.81
N ILE A 48 -3.17 -10.25 4.25
CA ILE A 48 -3.76 -8.91 4.23
C ILE A 48 -2.97 -7.94 5.14
N ALA A 49 -2.56 -8.41 6.33
CA ALA A 49 -1.74 -7.64 7.25
C ALA A 49 -0.34 -7.35 6.69
N THR A 50 0.27 -8.32 6.01
CA THR A 50 1.55 -8.14 5.32
C THR A 50 1.43 -7.13 4.17
N ALA A 51 0.38 -7.21 3.34
CA ALA A 51 0.09 -6.22 2.29
C ALA A 51 -0.09 -4.80 2.86
N THR A 52 -0.87 -4.67 3.93
CA THR A 52 -1.08 -3.38 4.63
C THR A 52 0.25 -2.81 5.15
N THR A 53 1.13 -3.68 5.65
CA THR A 53 2.46 -3.28 6.13
C THR A 53 3.34 -2.79 4.98
N PHE A 54 3.28 -3.40 3.79
CA PHE A 54 3.99 -2.91 2.60
C PHE A 54 3.54 -1.50 2.20
N LEU A 55 2.23 -1.26 2.12
CA LEU A 55 1.67 0.07 1.83
C LEU A 55 2.18 1.12 2.83
N LYS A 56 2.03 0.85 4.14
CA LYS A 56 2.45 1.78 5.21
C LYS A 56 3.95 2.03 5.21
N ARG A 57 4.78 0.99 5.00
CA ARG A 57 6.23 1.13 4.94
C ARG A 57 6.70 1.91 3.71
N PHE A 58 5.99 1.78 2.60
CA PHE A 58 6.27 2.56 1.41
C PHE A 58 6.01 4.05 1.67
N TYR A 59 4.82 4.42 2.15
CA TYR A 59 4.48 5.84 2.39
C TYR A 59 5.10 6.45 3.65
N ALA A 60 5.63 5.64 4.57
CA ALA A 60 6.48 6.14 5.66
C ALA A 60 7.84 6.67 5.18
N ARG A 61 8.26 6.34 3.94
CA ARG A 61 9.55 6.72 3.36
C ARG A 61 9.44 7.45 2.03
N ASN A 62 8.27 7.46 1.41
CA ASN A 62 8.02 8.01 0.09
C ASN A 62 6.73 8.84 0.12
N SER A 63 6.69 9.88 -0.71
CA SER A 63 5.50 10.71 -0.91
C SER A 63 4.35 9.94 -1.56
N LEU A 64 3.11 10.31 -1.26
CA LEU A 64 1.90 9.93 -2.00
C LEU A 64 1.97 10.32 -3.50
N GLN A 65 2.80 11.31 -3.87
CA GLN A 65 3.02 11.71 -5.26
C GLN A 65 3.95 10.75 -6.03
N CYS A 66 4.69 9.88 -5.35
CA CYS A 66 5.66 9.00 -6.00
C CYS A 66 4.99 7.84 -6.76
N ILE A 67 4.02 7.19 -6.12
CA ILE A 67 3.23 6.10 -6.70
C ILE A 67 1.79 6.27 -6.22
N ASP A 68 0.84 6.18 -7.15
CA ASP A 68 -0.59 6.18 -6.86
C ASP A 68 -0.95 5.03 -5.90
N PRO A 69 -1.56 5.30 -4.74
CA PRO A 69 -1.94 4.24 -3.81
C PRO A 69 -2.96 3.24 -4.37
N LEU A 70 -3.77 3.63 -5.38
CA LEU A 70 -4.66 2.72 -6.10
C LEU A 70 -3.88 1.66 -6.89
N LEU A 71 -2.69 1.99 -7.37
CA LEU A 71 -1.78 1.03 -8.00
C LEU A 71 -1.01 0.24 -6.93
N LEU A 72 -0.53 0.89 -5.87
CA LEU A 72 0.31 0.24 -4.86
C LEU A 72 -0.46 -0.80 -4.02
N ALA A 73 -1.73 -0.58 -3.75
CA ALA A 73 -2.57 -1.50 -2.98
C ALA A 73 -2.68 -2.92 -3.60
N PRO A 74 -3.13 -3.10 -4.86
CA PRO A 74 -3.17 -4.43 -5.49
C PRO A 74 -1.76 -5.02 -5.69
N THR A 75 -0.74 -4.20 -5.95
CA THR A 75 0.66 -4.66 -6.00
C THR A 75 1.11 -5.23 -4.65
N SER A 76 0.77 -4.56 -3.54
CA SER A 76 1.10 -5.01 -2.19
C SER A 76 0.40 -6.33 -1.85
N VAL A 77 -0.87 -6.50 -2.26
CA VAL A 77 -1.60 -7.75 -2.09
C VAL A 77 -0.97 -8.89 -2.89
N PHE A 78 -0.65 -8.66 -4.17
CA PHE A 78 0.05 -9.65 -5.00
C PHE A 78 1.39 -10.07 -4.41
N LEU A 79 2.21 -9.11 -3.98
CA LEU A 79 3.51 -9.38 -3.38
C LEU A 79 3.35 -10.16 -2.07
N SER A 80 2.41 -9.75 -1.21
CA SER A 80 2.18 -10.40 0.08
C SER A 80 1.78 -11.87 -0.07
N SER A 81 0.98 -12.23 -1.08
CA SER A 81 0.58 -13.63 -1.28
C SER A 81 1.78 -14.51 -1.65
N LYS A 82 2.78 -13.96 -2.35
CA LYS A 82 4.03 -14.65 -2.65
C LYS A 82 4.92 -14.79 -1.41
N VAL A 83 5.08 -13.70 -0.64
CA VAL A 83 5.91 -13.68 0.59
C VAL A 83 5.38 -14.63 1.65
N GLU A 84 4.07 -14.74 1.76
CA GLU A 84 3.38 -15.56 2.74
C GLU A 84 3.10 -16.99 2.28
N GLU A 85 3.69 -17.38 1.14
CA GLU A 85 3.52 -18.69 0.49
C GLU A 85 2.04 -19.09 0.30
N PHE A 86 1.18 -18.08 0.15
CA PHE A 86 -0.26 -18.27 0.00
C PHE A 86 -0.65 -18.34 -1.48
N GLY A 87 -0.50 -19.54 -2.05
CA GLY A 87 -0.97 -19.87 -3.39
C GLY A 87 -0.50 -18.92 -4.50
N VAL A 88 -1.00 -19.13 -5.71
CA VAL A 88 -0.76 -18.21 -6.83
C VAL A 88 -2.05 -17.45 -7.11
N ILE A 89 -2.07 -16.15 -6.79
CA ILE A 89 -3.08 -15.24 -7.33
C ILE A 89 -2.73 -15.03 -8.80
N SER A 90 -3.61 -15.42 -9.72
CA SER A 90 -3.41 -15.13 -11.14
C SER A 90 -3.61 -13.64 -11.41
N ASN A 91 -2.84 -13.09 -12.33
CA ASN A 91 -2.95 -11.67 -12.71
C ASN A 91 -4.38 -11.33 -13.14
N SER A 92 -5.03 -12.20 -13.91
CA SER A 92 -6.42 -12.02 -14.35
C SER A 92 -7.39 -11.93 -13.16
N ARG A 93 -7.23 -12.79 -12.15
CA ARG A 93 -8.08 -12.79 -10.95
C ARG A 93 -7.84 -11.56 -10.08
N LEU A 94 -6.59 -11.11 -9.96
CA LEU A 94 -6.26 -9.88 -9.24
C LEU A 94 -6.89 -8.67 -9.93
N ILE A 95 -6.71 -8.54 -11.25
CA ILE A 95 -7.24 -7.42 -12.03
C ILE A 95 -8.77 -7.40 -12.00
N SER A 96 -9.42 -8.55 -12.20
CA SER A 96 -10.89 -8.61 -12.15
C SER A 96 -11.45 -8.24 -10.78
N THR A 97 -10.77 -8.67 -9.71
CA THR A 97 -11.17 -8.34 -8.34
C THR A 97 -10.93 -6.87 -8.02
N TYR A 98 -9.81 -6.32 -8.46
CA TYR A 98 -9.53 -4.88 -8.37
C TYR A 98 -10.58 -4.05 -9.11
N GLN A 99 -11.02 -4.46 -10.29
CA GLN A 99 -12.09 -3.78 -11.04
C GLN A 99 -13.45 -3.90 -10.37
N SER A 100 -13.75 -5.00 -9.67
CA SER A 100 -15.03 -5.18 -8.96
C SER A 100 -15.09 -4.44 -7.62
N VAL A 101 -13.94 -4.22 -6.98
CA VAL A 101 -13.82 -3.50 -5.69
C VAL A 101 -13.44 -2.03 -5.90
N GLY A 102 -12.94 -1.69 -7.08
CA GLY A 102 -12.51 -0.35 -7.46
C GLY A 102 -13.64 0.66 -7.35
N VAL A 103 -13.32 1.83 -6.81
CA VAL A 103 -14.20 2.99 -6.64
C VAL A 103 -14.67 3.53 -7.99
#